data_AF-A0A2N0X1V6-F1
#
_entry.id   AF-A0A2N0X1V6-F1
#
_cell.length_a   1.000
_cell.length_b   1.000
_cell.length_c   1.000
_cell.angle_alpha   90.00
_cell.angle_beta   90.00
_cell.angle_gamma   90.00
#
_symmetry.space_group_name_H-M   'P 1'
#
loop_
_entity.id
_entity.type
_entity.pdbx_description
1 polymer ?
#
loop_
_entity_poly.entity_id
_entity_poly.type
_entity_poly.pdbx_seq_one_letter_code
_entity_poly.pdbx_strand_id
1 'polypeptide(L)'
;MNTELKTKINVAQFAYGMKNDKVIRISEVEKGLACGCECIGCGSPLIARKGDVKVHHFAHHDGNKNNCNESILHKLGKQIIQDKCVVGIAPLTIEVKEIDIVGRYHSKEFTNRKYTLQFNNVIPEQSAGDFQPDLTCFTDDGVIFIEIVVSNDVSPEKTEKVKERGVATLSIDISACSAMSDMEELIQAVMYDSPRYWVFHPVHEQIQQEMKEELEAEIGLINDKIRQLVTLKYDLVCRSSITQAPQDTQLEPKPNQVLLLGFSSGYGYSRKKGRDFDCSLLMCGKLIQGYSSTNYNLRGNGGYDIEKVSFDESLIPKLDSMTFPCVVEFEFKMVTVYGRPQMVVSNIVQ
;
A
#
# COMPACT_ATOMS: atom_id res chain seq x y z
N MET A 1 -29.44 -41.25 30.61
CA MET A 1 -29.80 -40.77 29.26
C MET A 1 -28.52 -40.43 28.53
N ASN A 2 -28.35 -41.00 27.35
CA ASN A 2 -27.08 -41.27 26.66
C ASN A 2 -26.21 -40.05 26.36
N THR A 3 -25.03 -40.04 26.97
CA THR A 3 -23.81 -39.39 26.49
C THR A 3 -23.13 -40.28 25.45
N GLU A 4 -23.60 -40.22 24.20
CA GLU A 4 -22.85 -40.67 23.02
C GLU A 4 -22.99 -39.63 21.90
N LEU A 5 -22.37 -38.47 22.08
CA LEU A 5 -21.96 -37.66 20.93
C LEU A 5 -20.74 -38.35 20.33
N LYS A 6 -21.00 -39.36 19.50
CA LYS A 6 -20.02 -39.93 18.58
C LYS A 6 -19.43 -38.79 17.77
N THR A 7 -18.18 -38.44 18.07
CA THR A 7 -17.30 -37.67 17.20
C THR A 7 -17.21 -38.45 15.90
N LYS A 8 -18.07 -38.12 14.92
CA LYS A 8 -17.94 -38.63 13.56
C LYS A 8 -16.64 -38.07 13.03
N ILE A 9 -15.61 -38.91 13.08
CA ILE A 9 -14.38 -38.74 12.32
C ILE A 9 -14.81 -38.42 10.89
N ASN A 10 -14.52 -37.20 10.45
CA ASN A 10 -14.85 -36.72 9.12
C ASN A 10 -13.97 -37.51 8.14
N VAL A 11 -14.46 -38.68 7.71
CA VAL A 11 -13.80 -39.46 6.66
C VAL A 11 -13.88 -38.59 5.41
N ALA A 12 -12.75 -38.25 4.81
CA ALA A 12 -12.72 -37.43 3.60
C ALA A 12 -13.48 -38.16 2.48
N GLN A 13 -14.59 -37.56 2.06
CA GLN A 13 -15.45 -38.04 0.98
C GLN A 13 -15.20 -37.13 -0.23
N PHE A 14 -14.88 -37.75 -1.36
CA PHE A 14 -14.66 -37.08 -2.64
C PHE A 14 -15.23 -37.92 -3.78
N ALA A 15 -15.55 -37.29 -4.90
CA ALA A 15 -16.18 -37.93 -6.04
C ALA A 15 -15.19 -38.38 -7.13
N TYR A 16 -13.91 -38.04 -7.02
CA TYR A 16 -12.90 -38.26 -8.06
C TYR A 16 -11.79 -39.21 -7.65
N GLY A 17 -11.41 -40.11 -8.55
CA GLY A 17 -10.27 -41.00 -8.41
C GLY A 17 -9.46 -41.06 -9.71
N MET A 18 -8.28 -41.65 -9.65
CA MET A 18 -7.46 -41.94 -10.83
C MET A 18 -7.66 -43.40 -11.24
N LYS A 19 -7.85 -43.66 -12.53
CA LYS A 19 -7.89 -45.01 -13.11
C LYS A 19 -7.22 -44.99 -14.47
N ASN A 20 -6.17 -45.79 -14.65
CA ASN A 20 -5.38 -45.84 -15.89
C ASN A 20 -4.90 -44.43 -16.33
N ASP A 21 -4.30 -43.69 -15.40
CA ASP A 21 -3.81 -42.31 -15.59
C ASP A 21 -4.87 -41.29 -16.05
N LYS A 22 -6.16 -41.60 -15.84
CA LYS A 22 -7.28 -40.70 -16.10
C LYS A 22 -8.09 -40.42 -14.85
N VAL A 23 -8.45 -39.15 -14.68
CA VAL A 23 -9.41 -38.74 -13.66
C VAL A 23 -10.78 -39.30 -14.04
N ILE A 24 -11.41 -40.02 -13.12
CA ILE A 24 -12.72 -40.63 -13.30
C ILE A 24 -13.63 -40.29 -12.12
N ARG A 25 -14.90 -40.00 -12.39
CA ARG A 25 -15.90 -39.75 -11.35
C ARG A 25 -16.43 -41.07 -10.81
N ILE A 26 -16.81 -41.08 -9.53
CA ILE A 26 -17.33 -42.29 -8.89
C ILE A 26 -18.56 -42.87 -9.59
N SER A 27 -19.40 -42.03 -10.22
CA SER A 27 -20.55 -42.48 -11.00
C SER A 27 -20.18 -43.50 -12.08
N GLU A 28 -18.97 -43.41 -12.64
CA GLU A 28 -18.52 -44.15 -13.82
C GLU A 28 -17.82 -45.49 -13.49
N VAL A 29 -17.58 -45.80 -12.21
CA VAL A 29 -16.80 -46.99 -11.81
C VAL A 29 -17.65 -48.08 -11.17
N GLU A 30 -17.14 -49.30 -11.09
CA GLU A 30 -17.81 -50.36 -10.35
C GLU A 30 -17.84 -50.10 -8.83
N LYS A 31 -18.78 -50.73 -8.13
CA LYS A 31 -18.90 -50.60 -6.66
C LYS A 31 -17.76 -51.33 -5.95
N GLY A 32 -17.30 -50.80 -4.82
CA GLY A 32 -16.33 -51.43 -3.95
C GLY A 32 -14.91 -51.34 -4.52
N LEU A 33 -14.09 -52.36 -4.24
CA LEU A 33 -12.69 -52.43 -4.69
C LEU A 33 -12.54 -52.74 -6.17
N ALA A 34 -13.60 -53.29 -6.79
CA ALA A 34 -13.64 -53.55 -8.23
C ALA A 34 -13.53 -52.25 -9.06
N CYS A 35 -13.70 -51.06 -8.44
CA CYS A 35 -13.43 -49.79 -9.11
C CYS A 35 -11.98 -49.71 -9.65
N GLY A 36 -11.01 -50.31 -8.94
CA GLY A 36 -9.58 -50.28 -9.29
C GLY A 36 -9.03 -48.86 -9.38
N CYS A 37 -9.50 -47.95 -8.53
CA CYS A 37 -9.11 -46.54 -8.54
C CYS A 37 -8.08 -46.23 -7.46
N GLU A 38 -7.26 -45.21 -7.71
CA GLU A 38 -6.28 -44.67 -6.78
C GLU A 38 -6.63 -43.22 -6.40
N CYS A 39 -6.21 -42.80 -5.21
CA CYS A 39 -6.42 -41.44 -4.74
C CYS A 39 -5.56 -40.46 -5.54
N ILE A 40 -6.19 -39.45 -6.14
CA ILE A 40 -5.46 -38.38 -6.87
C ILE A 40 -4.48 -37.67 -5.94
N GLY A 41 -4.83 -37.49 -4.66
CA GLY A 41 -3.97 -36.83 -3.67
C GLY A 41 -2.74 -37.65 -3.29
N CYS A 42 -2.95 -38.85 -2.75
CA CYS A 42 -1.88 -39.65 -2.10
C CYS A 42 -1.48 -40.95 -2.82
N GLY A 43 -2.16 -41.32 -3.90
CA GLY A 43 -1.92 -42.56 -4.65
C GLY A 43 -2.43 -43.84 -3.97
N SER A 44 -2.98 -43.77 -2.75
CA SER A 44 -3.48 -44.98 -2.07
C SER A 44 -4.73 -45.56 -2.77
N PRO A 45 -4.92 -46.90 -2.76
CA PRO A 45 -6.11 -47.54 -3.32
C PRO A 45 -7.42 -47.03 -2.71
N LEU A 46 -8.43 -46.85 -3.57
CA LEU A 46 -9.76 -46.38 -3.20
C LEU A 46 -10.79 -47.51 -3.18
N ILE A 47 -11.82 -47.31 -2.38
CA ILE A 47 -13.07 -48.09 -2.40
C ILE A 47 -14.22 -47.18 -2.85
N ALA A 48 -14.92 -47.56 -3.92
CA ALA A 48 -16.09 -46.85 -4.40
C ALA A 48 -17.32 -47.20 -3.54
N ARG A 49 -17.76 -46.27 -2.67
CA ARG A 49 -18.94 -46.47 -1.83
C ARG A 49 -20.19 -45.96 -2.54
N LYS A 50 -20.97 -46.90 -3.07
CA LYS A 50 -22.25 -46.64 -3.75
C LYS A 50 -23.43 -47.26 -2.98
N GLY A 51 -24.49 -46.49 -2.76
CA GLY A 51 -25.69 -46.95 -2.09
C GLY A 51 -26.79 -45.89 -2.08
N ASP A 52 -28.02 -46.33 -1.79
CA ASP A 52 -29.22 -45.51 -2.01
C ASP A 52 -29.43 -44.42 -0.94
N VAL A 53 -28.76 -44.54 0.21
CA VAL A 53 -28.95 -43.67 1.38
C VAL A 53 -27.86 -42.60 1.51
N LYS A 54 -26.63 -42.90 1.08
CA LYS A 54 -25.49 -41.99 1.20
C LYS A 54 -25.00 -41.62 -0.19
N VAL A 55 -24.67 -40.35 -0.38
CA VAL A 55 -24.06 -39.85 -1.64
C VAL A 55 -22.86 -40.72 -2.01
N HIS A 56 -22.77 -41.06 -3.30
CA HIS A 56 -21.67 -41.83 -3.83
C HIS A 56 -20.36 -41.08 -3.60
N HIS A 57 -19.42 -41.70 -2.89
CA HIS A 57 -18.09 -41.14 -2.64
C HIS A 57 -17.00 -42.23 -2.63
N PHE A 58 -15.79 -41.83 -2.96
CA PHE A 58 -14.61 -42.63 -2.71
C PHE A 58 -14.19 -42.49 -1.24
N ALA A 59 -13.55 -43.55 -0.74
CA ALA A 59 -12.82 -43.54 0.51
C ALA A 59 -11.53 -44.35 0.33
N HIS A 60 -10.51 -44.11 1.15
CA HIS A 60 -9.31 -44.95 1.14
C HIS A 60 -9.63 -46.38 1.63
N HIS A 61 -9.06 -47.38 0.96
CA HIS A 61 -9.23 -48.78 1.35
C HIS A 61 -8.55 -49.09 2.69
N ASP A 62 -7.30 -48.67 2.86
CA ASP A 62 -6.43 -49.05 4.00
C ASP A 62 -6.77 -48.33 5.32
N GLY A 63 -7.97 -47.74 5.41
CA GLY A 63 -8.36 -46.93 6.57
C GLY A 63 -7.52 -45.66 6.74
N ASN A 64 -6.74 -45.27 5.72
CA ASN A 64 -6.01 -44.00 5.69
C ASN A 64 -7.01 -42.84 5.84
N LYS A 65 -6.96 -42.16 6.99
CA LYS A 65 -7.86 -41.05 7.33
C LYS A 65 -7.37 -39.71 6.78
N ASN A 66 -6.33 -39.70 5.95
CA ASN A 66 -5.83 -38.47 5.35
C ASN A 66 -6.94 -37.78 4.56
N ASN A 67 -7.16 -36.51 4.87
CA ASN A 67 -8.06 -35.67 4.13
C ASN A 67 -7.36 -35.17 2.87
N CYS A 68 -7.58 -35.88 1.76
CA CYS A 68 -6.97 -35.55 0.47
C CYS A 68 -7.80 -34.57 -0.36
N ASN A 69 -8.89 -34.00 0.16
CA ASN A 69 -9.78 -33.11 -0.61
C ASN A 69 -9.04 -31.94 -1.22
N GLU A 70 -8.14 -31.32 -0.45
CA GLU A 70 -7.33 -30.20 -0.91
C GLU A 70 -6.43 -30.60 -2.07
N SER A 71 -5.64 -31.66 -1.90
CA SER A 71 -4.74 -32.18 -2.94
C SER A 71 -5.50 -32.64 -4.18
N ILE A 72 -6.71 -33.17 -4.01
CA ILE A 72 -7.60 -33.55 -5.12
C ILE A 72 -8.03 -32.30 -5.88
N LEU A 73 -8.58 -31.28 -5.19
CA LEU A 73 -9.02 -30.04 -5.82
C LEU A 73 -7.87 -29.33 -6.54
N HIS A 74 -6.70 -29.25 -5.91
CA HIS A 74 -5.50 -28.63 -6.49
C HIS A 74 -5.08 -29.31 -7.79
N LYS A 75 -4.99 -30.64 -7.80
CA LYS A 75 -4.66 -31.43 -9.00
C LYS A 75 -5.74 -31.35 -10.08
N LEU A 76 -7.03 -31.35 -9.71
CA LEU A 76 -8.13 -31.16 -10.65
C LEU A 76 -8.08 -29.78 -11.30
N GLY A 77 -7.83 -28.73 -10.51
CA GLY A 77 -7.67 -27.37 -11.03
C GLY A 77 -6.53 -27.27 -12.04
N LYS A 78 -5.37 -27.87 -11.73
CA LYS A 78 -4.21 -27.95 -12.64
C LYS A 78 -4.59 -28.63 -13.95
N GLN A 79 -5.21 -29.80 -13.85
CA GLN A 79 -5.62 -30.60 -15.02
C GLN A 79 -6.63 -29.83 -15.89
N ILE A 80 -7.62 -29.19 -15.28
CA ILE A 80 -8.64 -28.42 -16.01
C ILE A 80 -7.99 -27.31 -16.84
N ILE A 81 -7.06 -26.54 -16.25
CA ILE A 81 -6.39 -25.47 -16.99
C ILE A 81 -5.48 -26.04 -18.08
N GLN A 82 -4.79 -27.14 -17.80
CA GLN A 82 -3.96 -27.84 -18.78
C GLN A 82 -4.77 -28.36 -19.98
N ASP A 83 -5.95 -28.93 -19.74
CA ASP A 83 -6.81 -29.50 -20.78
C ASP A 83 -7.53 -28.42 -21.60
N LYS A 84 -7.90 -27.31 -20.95
CA LYS A 84 -8.70 -26.25 -21.56
C LYS A 84 -7.85 -25.14 -22.18
N CYS A 85 -6.60 -24.97 -21.72
CA CYS A 85 -5.67 -23.95 -22.18
C CYS A 85 -6.27 -22.52 -22.19
N VAL A 86 -7.18 -22.24 -21.25
CA VAL A 86 -7.92 -20.98 -21.23
C VAL A 86 -8.35 -20.63 -19.81
N VAL A 87 -8.24 -19.35 -19.43
CA VAL A 87 -8.79 -18.81 -18.18
C VAL A 87 -9.34 -17.40 -18.40
N GLY A 88 -10.46 -17.09 -17.76
CA GLY A 88 -11.00 -15.73 -17.70
C GLY A 88 -10.28 -14.88 -16.66
N ILE A 89 -10.13 -13.59 -16.96
CA ILE A 89 -9.54 -12.59 -16.08
C ILE A 89 -10.62 -11.61 -15.67
N ALA A 90 -10.75 -11.39 -14.36
CA ALA A 90 -11.68 -10.42 -13.80
C ALA A 90 -11.24 -8.99 -14.13
N PRO A 91 -12.17 -8.02 -14.22
CA PRO A 91 -11.82 -6.61 -14.29
C PRO A 91 -10.90 -6.20 -13.14
N LEU A 92 -9.93 -5.33 -13.44
CA LEU A 92 -8.99 -4.79 -12.45
C LEU A 92 -9.05 -3.27 -12.49
N THR A 93 -9.08 -2.64 -11.32
CA THR A 93 -8.88 -1.19 -11.18
C THR A 93 -7.59 -0.94 -10.41
N ILE A 94 -6.69 -0.16 -11.00
CA ILE A 94 -5.47 0.38 -10.39
C ILE A 94 -5.79 1.83 -10.02
N GLU A 95 -5.58 2.19 -8.76
CA GLU A 95 -5.83 3.55 -8.26
C GLU A 95 -4.56 4.10 -7.61
N VAL A 96 -4.17 5.31 -7.98
CA VAL A 96 -3.11 6.06 -7.30
C VAL A 96 -3.71 7.30 -6.64
N LYS A 97 -3.23 7.62 -5.44
CA LYS A 97 -3.71 8.72 -4.60
C LYS A 97 -2.55 9.51 -4.07
N GLU A 98 -2.65 10.82 -4.14
CA GLU A 98 -1.66 11.75 -3.58
C GLU A 98 -2.38 12.97 -2.98
N ILE A 99 -1.64 13.77 -2.20
CA ILE A 99 -2.18 14.91 -1.46
C ILE A 99 -1.44 16.18 -1.86
N ASP A 100 -2.17 17.27 -2.09
CA ASP A 100 -1.56 18.59 -2.35
C ASP A 100 -1.12 19.32 -1.06
N ILE A 101 -0.45 20.47 -1.20
CA ILE A 101 0.09 21.23 -0.06
C ILE A 101 -0.97 21.78 0.90
N VAL A 102 -2.26 21.76 0.52
CA VAL A 102 -3.38 22.17 1.38
C VAL A 102 -4.16 20.99 1.95
N GLY A 103 -3.69 19.76 1.74
CA GLY A 103 -4.30 18.56 2.29
C GLY A 103 -5.45 17.99 1.46
N ARG A 104 -5.62 18.40 0.20
CA ARG A 104 -6.67 17.86 -0.68
C ARG A 104 -6.17 16.59 -1.37
N TYR A 105 -7.00 15.56 -1.36
CA TYR A 105 -6.75 14.32 -2.10
C TYR A 105 -6.99 14.51 -3.59
N HIS A 106 -6.08 13.95 -4.38
CA HIS A 106 -6.20 13.79 -5.83
C HIS A 106 -5.97 12.32 -6.15
N SER A 107 -6.64 11.82 -7.19
CA SER A 107 -6.50 10.42 -7.59
C SER A 107 -6.58 10.26 -9.11
N LYS A 108 -5.92 9.21 -9.59
CA LYS A 108 -6.10 8.68 -10.94
C LYS A 108 -6.45 7.21 -10.85
N GLU A 109 -7.28 6.75 -11.79
CA GLU A 109 -7.66 5.34 -11.91
C GLU A 109 -7.46 4.83 -13.34
N PHE A 110 -7.04 3.58 -13.43
CA PHE A 110 -7.00 2.80 -14.66
C PHE A 110 -7.85 1.55 -14.45
N THR A 111 -8.76 1.27 -15.38
CA THR A 111 -9.59 0.07 -15.34
C THR A 111 -9.35 -0.80 -16.56
N ASN A 112 -8.93 -2.04 -16.32
CA ASN A 112 -8.90 -3.06 -17.35
C ASN A 112 -10.22 -3.84 -17.36
N ARG A 113 -10.74 -4.12 -18.55
CA ARG A 113 -12.00 -4.85 -18.72
C ARG A 113 -11.81 -6.35 -18.45
N LYS A 114 -12.90 -7.09 -18.31
CA LYS A 114 -12.87 -8.56 -18.33
C LYS A 114 -12.35 -9.04 -19.68
N TYR A 115 -11.43 -10.01 -19.67
CA TYR A 115 -10.93 -10.67 -20.89
C TYR A 115 -10.59 -12.14 -20.60
N THR A 116 -10.10 -12.85 -21.61
CA THR A 116 -9.72 -14.26 -21.52
C THR A 116 -8.28 -14.42 -21.99
N LEU A 117 -7.48 -15.16 -21.24
CA LEU A 117 -6.16 -15.61 -21.66
C LEU A 117 -6.30 -16.97 -22.35
N GLN A 118 -5.70 -17.08 -23.54
CA GLN A 118 -5.52 -18.36 -24.23
C GLN A 118 -4.06 -18.77 -24.17
N PHE A 119 -3.81 -20.06 -23.97
CA PHE A 119 -2.49 -20.62 -23.83
C PHE A 119 -2.17 -21.55 -25.00
N ASN A 120 -0.97 -21.38 -25.56
CA ASN A 120 -0.41 -22.26 -26.57
C ASN A 120 -0.01 -23.60 -25.98
N ASN A 121 0.46 -23.56 -24.72
CA ASN A 121 0.87 -24.74 -23.96
C ASN A 121 0.77 -24.45 -22.46
N VAL A 122 0.53 -25.50 -21.67
CA VAL A 122 0.45 -25.43 -20.21
C VAL A 122 1.23 -26.61 -19.62
N ILE A 123 2.23 -26.31 -18.79
CA ILE A 123 3.09 -27.30 -18.14
C ILE A 123 2.91 -27.20 -16.63
N PRO A 124 2.30 -28.22 -15.98
CA PRO A 124 2.19 -28.27 -14.53
C PRO A 124 3.54 -28.46 -13.84
N GLU A 125 3.71 -27.82 -12.68
CA GLU A 125 4.84 -28.02 -11.77
C GLU A 125 6.22 -27.93 -12.45
N GLN A 126 6.34 -27.09 -13.48
CA GLN A 126 7.62 -26.86 -14.14
C GLN A 126 8.53 -26.04 -13.22
N SER A 127 9.67 -26.61 -12.81
CA SER A 127 10.66 -25.85 -12.04
C SER A 127 11.19 -24.69 -12.89
N ALA A 128 11.15 -23.49 -12.31
CA ALA A 128 11.72 -22.28 -12.86
C ALA A 128 12.97 -21.86 -12.06
N GLY A 129 13.84 -22.79 -11.64
CA GLY A 129 14.95 -22.51 -10.74
C GLY A 129 14.54 -22.74 -9.27
N ASP A 130 14.64 -21.72 -8.42
CA ASP A 130 14.27 -21.79 -6.99
C ASP A 130 12.77 -21.53 -6.72
N PHE A 131 11.98 -21.41 -7.79
CA PHE A 131 10.54 -21.21 -7.77
C PHE A 131 9.88 -22.27 -8.66
N GLN A 132 8.76 -22.82 -8.21
CA GLN A 132 7.95 -23.78 -8.97
C GLN A 132 6.50 -23.32 -8.90
N PRO A 133 5.96 -22.72 -9.98
CA PRO A 133 4.54 -22.42 -10.06
C PRO A 133 3.72 -23.71 -10.18
N ASP A 134 2.44 -23.62 -9.86
CA ASP A 134 1.52 -24.74 -10.10
C ASP A 134 1.37 -25.03 -11.59
N LEU A 135 1.31 -23.99 -12.42
CA LEU A 135 1.27 -24.08 -13.87
C LEU A 135 2.16 -23.01 -14.51
N THR A 136 2.95 -23.42 -15.49
CA THR A 136 3.63 -22.52 -16.43
C THR A 136 2.86 -22.51 -17.73
N CYS A 137 2.27 -21.36 -18.07
CA CYS A 137 1.42 -21.17 -19.23
C CYS A 137 2.14 -20.30 -20.27
N PHE A 138 2.14 -20.73 -21.52
CA PHE A 138 2.80 -20.03 -22.63
C PHE A 138 1.74 -19.34 -23.49
N THR A 139 1.89 -18.04 -23.73
CA THR A 139 1.09 -17.24 -24.67
C THR A 139 1.98 -16.74 -25.80
N ASP A 140 1.39 -16.04 -26.77
CA ASP A 140 2.17 -15.34 -27.81
C ASP A 140 2.97 -14.17 -27.23
N ASP A 141 2.47 -13.57 -26.16
CA ASP A 141 3.08 -12.40 -25.50
C ASP A 141 4.11 -12.75 -24.42
N GLY A 142 4.22 -14.03 -24.05
CA GLY A 142 5.22 -14.50 -23.09
C GLY A 142 4.75 -15.64 -22.20
N VAL A 143 5.31 -15.68 -20.99
CA VAL A 143 5.03 -16.70 -19.99
C VAL A 143 4.18 -16.11 -18.87
N ILE A 144 3.18 -16.87 -18.44
CA ILE A 144 2.32 -16.55 -17.31
C ILE A 144 2.37 -17.72 -16.34
N PHE A 145 2.59 -17.44 -15.06
CA PHE A 145 2.44 -18.41 -14.00
C PHE A 145 1.03 -18.39 -13.45
N ILE A 146 0.52 -19.55 -13.06
CA ILE A 146 -0.74 -19.67 -12.32
C ILE A 146 -0.46 -20.43 -11.02
N GLU A 147 -1.01 -19.92 -9.92
CA GLU A 147 -1.06 -20.53 -8.60
C GLU A 147 -2.52 -20.88 -8.28
N ILE A 148 -2.76 -22.12 -7.84
CA ILE A 148 -4.10 -22.58 -7.47
C ILE A 148 -4.19 -22.61 -5.94
N VAL A 149 -5.05 -21.77 -5.40
CA VAL A 149 -5.28 -21.64 -3.96
C VAL A 149 -6.46 -22.52 -3.54
N VAL A 150 -6.27 -23.33 -2.50
CA VAL A 150 -7.33 -24.20 -1.95
C VAL A 150 -7.48 -24.03 -0.44
N SER A 151 -6.38 -24.01 0.32
CA SER A 151 -6.41 -23.75 1.76
C SER A 151 -5.55 -22.55 2.17
N ASN A 152 -4.36 -22.44 1.58
CA ASN A 152 -3.40 -21.39 1.87
C ASN A 152 -3.25 -20.49 0.65
N ASP A 153 -3.28 -19.18 0.89
CA ASP A 153 -2.99 -18.18 -0.13
C ASP A 153 -1.52 -18.25 -0.58
N VAL A 154 -1.20 -17.53 -1.66
CA VAL A 154 0.17 -17.46 -2.19
C VAL A 154 1.09 -16.84 -1.13
N SER A 155 2.17 -17.53 -0.78
CA SER A 155 3.04 -17.09 0.30
C SER A 155 3.79 -15.78 -0.05
N PRO A 156 4.20 -14.98 0.95
CA PRO A 156 5.03 -13.80 0.71
C PRO A 156 6.33 -14.12 -0.02
N GLU A 157 6.97 -15.25 0.32
CA GLU A 157 8.19 -15.72 -0.35
C GLU A 157 7.96 -15.97 -1.85
N LYS A 158 6.85 -16.64 -2.20
CA LYS A 158 6.46 -16.84 -3.60
C LYS A 158 6.21 -15.50 -4.29
N THR A 159 5.53 -14.58 -3.61
CA THR A 159 5.21 -13.23 -4.12
C THR A 159 6.48 -12.43 -4.42
N GLU A 160 7.49 -12.46 -3.55
CA GLU A 160 8.78 -11.81 -3.78
C GLU A 160 9.52 -12.41 -4.99
N LYS A 161 9.58 -13.75 -5.06
CA LYS A 161 10.24 -14.46 -6.18
C LYS A 161 9.63 -14.12 -7.54
N VAL A 162 8.30 -14.02 -7.64
CA VAL A 162 7.65 -13.67 -8.92
C VAL A 162 7.88 -12.21 -9.30
N LYS A 163 7.94 -11.31 -8.33
CA LYS A 163 8.29 -9.89 -8.53
C LYS A 163 9.71 -9.73 -9.04
N GLU A 164 10.68 -10.39 -8.39
CA GLU A 164 12.10 -10.36 -8.80
C GLU A 164 12.31 -10.86 -10.23
N ARG A 165 11.50 -11.84 -10.65
CA ARG A 165 11.56 -12.42 -12.00
C ARG A 165 10.85 -11.58 -13.06
N GLY A 166 9.95 -10.68 -12.66
CA GLY A 166 9.16 -9.90 -13.60
C GLY A 166 8.17 -10.71 -14.43
N VAL A 167 7.73 -11.89 -13.95
CA VAL A 167 6.81 -12.77 -14.68
C VAL A 167 5.39 -12.64 -14.14
N ALA A 168 4.44 -12.34 -15.03
CA ALA A 168 3.02 -12.23 -14.68
C ALA A 168 2.53 -13.51 -14.00
N THR A 169 1.94 -13.37 -12.81
CA THR A 169 1.50 -14.50 -11.99
C THR A 169 0.07 -14.28 -11.51
N LEU A 170 -0.81 -15.21 -11.88
CA LEU A 170 -2.23 -15.20 -11.53
C LEU A 170 -2.51 -16.19 -10.39
N SER A 171 -3.20 -15.74 -9.35
CA SER A 171 -3.78 -16.62 -8.34
C SER A 171 -5.24 -16.92 -8.69
N ILE A 172 -5.64 -18.20 -8.62
CA ILE A 172 -7.02 -18.65 -8.76
C ILE A 172 -7.42 -19.40 -7.49
N ASP A 173 -8.38 -18.85 -6.75
CA ASP A 173 -8.87 -19.41 -5.50
C ASP A 173 -10.08 -20.33 -5.74
N ILE A 174 -9.85 -21.62 -5.54
CA ILE A 174 -10.86 -22.68 -5.63
C ILE A 174 -11.19 -23.27 -4.25
N SER A 175 -10.86 -22.56 -3.15
CA SER A 175 -11.15 -22.99 -1.77
C SER A 175 -12.65 -23.20 -1.51
N ALA A 176 -13.50 -22.46 -2.22
CA ALA A 176 -14.95 -22.60 -2.16
C ALA A 176 -15.49 -23.82 -2.94
N CYS A 177 -14.66 -24.46 -3.78
CA CYS A 177 -15.06 -25.64 -4.54
C CYS A 177 -15.06 -26.89 -3.65
N SER A 178 -15.83 -27.89 -4.06
CA SER A 178 -15.89 -29.17 -3.37
C SER A 178 -15.38 -30.28 -4.27
N ALA A 179 -14.59 -31.20 -3.72
CA ALA A 179 -14.18 -32.43 -4.42
C ALA A 179 -15.35 -33.39 -4.73
N MET A 180 -16.58 -33.00 -4.35
CA MET A 180 -17.83 -33.67 -4.71
C MET A 180 -18.58 -33.00 -5.87
N SER A 181 -18.26 -31.74 -6.18
CA SER A 181 -18.89 -30.97 -7.28
C SER A 181 -18.76 -31.68 -8.61
N ASP A 182 -19.68 -31.40 -9.53
CA ASP A 182 -19.62 -31.97 -10.88
C ASP A 182 -18.42 -31.44 -11.69
N MET A 183 -17.97 -32.17 -12.72
CA MET A 183 -16.84 -31.73 -13.54
C MET A 183 -17.17 -30.44 -14.29
N GLU A 184 -18.40 -30.28 -14.77
CA GLU A 184 -18.81 -29.06 -15.47
C GLU A 184 -18.78 -27.86 -14.52
N GLU A 185 -19.26 -28.03 -13.28
CA GLU A 185 -19.20 -27.01 -12.23
C GLU A 185 -17.75 -26.64 -11.90
N LEU A 186 -16.87 -27.63 -11.73
CA LEU A 186 -15.45 -27.39 -11.45
C LEU A 186 -14.75 -26.69 -12.63
N ILE A 187 -15.04 -27.10 -13.86
CA ILE A 187 -14.49 -26.45 -15.07
C ILE A 187 -14.93 -24.98 -15.11
N GLN A 188 -16.21 -24.70 -14.89
CA GLN A 188 -16.73 -23.34 -14.91
C GLN A 188 -16.13 -22.49 -13.79
N ALA A 189 -16.00 -23.04 -12.58
CA ALA A 189 -15.38 -22.36 -11.44
C ALA A 189 -13.91 -22.01 -11.72
N VAL A 190 -13.10 -23.01 -12.07
CA VAL A 190 -11.67 -22.84 -12.37
C VAL A 190 -11.47 -21.85 -13.51
N MET A 191 -12.20 -22.00 -14.61
CA MET A 191 -12.00 -21.15 -15.78
C MET A 191 -12.52 -19.74 -15.60
N TYR A 192 -13.58 -19.48 -14.83
CA TYR A 192 -14.25 -18.16 -14.85
C TYR A 192 -14.74 -17.61 -13.51
N ASP A 193 -15.34 -18.43 -12.66
CA ASP A 193 -16.17 -17.91 -11.56
C ASP A 193 -15.40 -17.75 -10.24
N SER A 194 -14.39 -18.60 -10.01
CA SER A 194 -13.55 -18.54 -8.82
C SER A 194 -12.85 -17.20 -8.65
N PRO A 195 -12.73 -16.66 -7.42
CA PRO A 195 -11.94 -15.46 -7.15
C PRO A 195 -10.54 -15.59 -7.73
N ARG A 196 -10.05 -14.52 -8.33
CA ARG A 196 -8.76 -14.50 -9.00
C ARG A 196 -8.16 -13.10 -9.00
N TYR A 197 -6.86 -13.02 -8.86
CA TYR A 197 -6.14 -11.76 -8.84
C TYR A 197 -4.71 -11.95 -9.34
N TRP A 198 -4.13 -10.87 -9.88
CA TRP A 198 -2.73 -10.85 -10.25
C TRP A 198 -1.88 -10.69 -8.99
N VAL A 199 -1.10 -11.71 -8.64
CA VAL A 199 -0.08 -11.62 -7.59
C VAL A 199 1.00 -10.61 -8.00
N PHE A 200 1.33 -10.63 -9.28
CA PHE A 200 2.21 -9.68 -9.94
C PHE A 200 1.86 -9.61 -11.42
N HIS A 201 1.96 -8.42 -12.02
CA HIS A 201 1.85 -8.24 -13.45
C HIS A 201 2.72 -7.05 -13.89
N PRO A 202 3.73 -7.24 -14.74
CA PRO A 202 4.74 -6.21 -15.04
C PRO A 202 4.11 -4.94 -15.65
N VAL A 203 3.12 -5.10 -16.53
CA VAL A 203 2.41 -3.96 -17.12
C VAL A 203 1.56 -3.21 -16.09
N HIS A 204 1.03 -3.89 -15.07
CA HIS A 204 0.23 -3.20 -14.05
C HIS A 204 1.12 -2.35 -13.14
N GLU A 205 2.31 -2.85 -12.78
CA GLU A 205 3.32 -2.07 -12.04
C GLU A 205 3.77 -0.85 -12.85
N GLN A 206 4.00 -1.03 -14.16
CA GLN A 206 4.37 0.07 -15.04
C GLN A 206 3.25 1.13 -15.10
N ILE A 207 2.00 0.71 -15.34
CA ILE A 207 0.84 1.62 -15.36
C ILE A 207 0.71 2.37 -14.03
N GLN A 208 0.85 1.68 -12.91
CA GLN A 208 0.77 2.29 -11.60
C GLN A 208 1.86 3.35 -11.40
N GLN A 209 3.09 3.06 -11.83
CA GLN A 209 4.21 4.00 -11.73
C GLN A 209 4.00 5.22 -12.64
N GLU A 210 3.62 5.02 -13.89
CA GLU A 210 3.32 6.10 -14.84
C GLU A 210 2.19 7.00 -14.33
N MET A 211 1.09 6.42 -13.87
CA MET A 211 -0.02 7.16 -13.29
C MET A 211 0.39 7.98 -12.06
N LYS A 212 1.29 7.43 -11.24
CA LYS A 212 1.81 8.12 -10.06
C LYS A 212 2.65 9.33 -10.45
N GLU A 213 3.59 9.16 -11.39
CA GLU A 213 4.43 10.26 -11.89
C GLU A 213 3.60 11.37 -12.53
N GLU A 214 2.58 11.02 -13.31
CA GLU A 214 1.65 11.99 -13.87
C GLU A 214 0.86 12.74 -12.80
N LEU A 215 0.35 12.01 -11.78
CA LEU A 215 -0.40 12.62 -10.68
C LEU A 215 0.49 13.56 -9.85
N GLU A 216 1.73 13.18 -9.58
CA GLU A 216 2.72 14.02 -8.90
C GLU A 216 3.02 15.30 -9.71
N ALA A 217 3.15 15.19 -11.03
CA ALA A 217 3.35 16.35 -11.90
C ALA A 217 2.14 17.31 -11.90
N GLU A 218 0.93 16.78 -11.98
CA GLU A 218 -0.32 17.56 -11.89
C GLU A 218 -0.45 18.26 -10.54
N ILE A 219 -0.18 17.56 -9.44
CA ILE A 219 -0.16 18.12 -8.09
C ILE A 219 0.94 19.19 -7.96
N GLY A 220 2.10 18.99 -8.58
CA GLY A 220 3.17 19.99 -8.65
C GLY A 220 2.67 21.32 -9.22
N LEU A 221 1.96 21.27 -10.36
CA LEU A 221 1.36 22.46 -10.99
C LEU A 221 0.29 23.11 -10.10
N ILE A 222 -0.55 22.30 -9.44
CA ILE A 222 -1.57 22.79 -8.49
C ILE A 222 -0.89 23.49 -7.31
N ASN A 223 0.15 22.88 -6.74
CA ASN A 223 0.91 23.42 -5.61
C ASN A 223 1.58 24.74 -5.98
N ASP A 224 2.19 24.84 -7.15
CA ASP A 224 2.80 26.07 -7.63
C ASP A 224 1.76 27.18 -7.82
N LYS A 225 0.58 26.85 -8.35
CA LYS A 225 -0.54 27.80 -8.45
C LYS A 225 -1.03 28.25 -7.08
N ILE A 226 -1.15 27.35 -6.10
CA ILE A 226 -1.52 27.70 -4.72
C ILE A 226 -0.48 28.63 -4.12
N ARG A 227 0.82 28.31 -4.25
CA ARG A 227 1.91 29.17 -3.78
C ARG A 227 1.81 30.56 -4.40
N GLN A 228 1.67 30.66 -5.72
CA GLN A 228 1.50 31.94 -6.41
C GLN A 228 0.29 32.73 -5.88
N LEU A 229 -0.87 32.10 -5.73
CA LEU A 229 -2.07 32.76 -5.22
C LEU A 229 -1.91 33.25 -3.78
N VAL A 230 -1.26 32.47 -2.91
CA VAL A 230 -0.95 32.88 -1.52
C VAL A 230 0.06 34.04 -1.54
N THR A 231 1.11 33.94 -2.34
CA THR A 231 2.11 34.99 -2.53
C THR A 231 1.46 36.31 -2.94
N LEU A 232 0.61 36.31 -3.97
CA LEU A 232 -0.13 37.50 -4.40
C LEU A 232 -1.12 38.01 -3.35
N LYS A 233 -1.88 37.11 -2.71
CA LYS A 233 -2.93 37.51 -1.75
C LYS A 233 -2.38 38.18 -0.49
N TYR A 234 -1.16 37.79 -0.08
CA TYR A 234 -0.52 38.26 1.14
C TYR A 234 0.71 39.14 0.87
N ASP A 235 0.88 39.64 -0.37
CA ASP A 235 2.02 40.47 -0.81
C ASP A 235 3.40 39.90 -0.40
N LEU A 236 3.54 38.57 -0.44
CA LEU A 236 4.81 37.91 -0.13
C LEU A 236 5.74 38.11 -1.34
N VAL A 237 6.92 38.71 -1.16
CA VAL A 237 7.85 38.91 -2.29
C VAL A 237 8.69 37.65 -2.51
N CYS A 238 8.57 37.03 -3.68
CA CYS A 238 9.45 35.94 -4.10
C CYS A 238 10.80 36.51 -4.55
N ARG A 239 11.90 36.13 -3.88
CA ARG A 239 13.26 36.70 -4.11
C ARG A 239 13.82 36.50 -5.53
N SER A 240 13.26 35.61 -6.34
CA SER A 240 13.78 35.30 -7.69
C SER A 240 13.52 36.39 -8.74
N SER A 241 12.67 37.39 -8.45
CA SER A 241 12.38 38.51 -9.37
C SER A 241 13.25 39.75 -9.14
N ILE A 242 14.17 39.73 -8.17
CA ILE A 242 15.11 40.83 -7.96
C ILE A 242 16.31 40.59 -8.87
N THR A 243 16.29 41.18 -10.07
CA THR A 243 17.39 41.13 -11.06
C THR A 243 18.68 41.83 -10.61
N GLN A 244 18.74 42.32 -9.38
CA GLN A 244 19.96 42.71 -8.68
C GLN A 244 19.82 42.41 -7.18
N ALA A 245 19.88 41.14 -6.80
CA ALA A 245 20.20 40.80 -5.42
C ALA A 245 21.65 41.29 -5.15
N PRO A 246 21.91 42.04 -4.07
CA PRO A 246 23.28 42.28 -3.62
C PRO A 246 23.93 40.91 -3.39
N GLN A 247 25.07 40.67 -4.04
CA GLN A 247 25.67 39.34 -4.20
C GLN A 247 26.07 38.60 -2.92
N ASP A 248 25.93 39.15 -1.72
CA ASP A 248 26.31 38.48 -0.47
C ASP A 248 25.42 38.90 0.70
N THR A 249 24.17 38.44 0.74
CA THR A 249 23.41 38.43 2.00
C THR A 249 23.06 37.00 2.38
N GLN A 250 24.07 36.28 2.87
CA GLN A 250 23.83 35.08 3.65
C GLN A 250 22.85 35.45 4.78
N LEU A 251 21.66 34.84 4.78
CA LEU A 251 20.72 34.87 5.91
C LEU A 251 21.18 33.94 7.05
N GLU A 252 22.50 33.85 7.24
CA GLU A 252 23.14 33.09 8.30
C GLU A 252 23.60 34.09 9.36
N PRO A 253 22.84 34.25 10.46
CA PRO A 253 23.23 35.17 11.52
C PRO A 253 24.55 34.72 12.16
N LYS A 254 25.50 35.66 12.28
CA LYS A 254 26.69 35.50 13.15
C LYS A 254 26.29 35.41 14.63
N PRO A 255 27.17 35.01 15.56
CA PRO A 255 26.80 34.78 16.97
C PRO A 255 26.06 35.92 17.70
N ASN A 256 26.20 37.17 17.25
CA ASN A 256 25.52 38.35 17.83
C ASN A 256 24.36 38.88 16.98
N GLN A 257 24.08 38.23 15.86
CA GLN A 257 23.03 38.61 14.93
C GLN A 257 21.82 37.69 15.10
N VAL A 258 20.67 38.20 14.68
CA VAL A 258 19.38 37.51 14.75
C VAL A 258 18.75 37.56 13.37
N LEU A 259 18.13 36.44 12.96
CA LEU A 259 17.28 36.41 11.78
C LEU A 259 15.92 37.01 12.15
N LEU A 260 15.68 38.27 11.78
CA LEU A 260 14.41 38.95 12.01
C LEU A 260 13.42 38.61 10.88
N LEU A 261 12.29 38.00 11.26
CA LEU A 261 11.27 37.49 10.34
C LEU A 261 10.12 38.47 10.12
N GLY A 262 9.89 39.38 11.07
CA GLY A 262 8.83 40.39 11.01
C GLY A 262 8.48 40.93 12.39
N PHE A 263 7.41 41.73 12.48
CA PHE A 263 6.94 42.31 13.75
C PHE A 263 5.42 42.45 13.79
N SER A 264 4.88 42.61 14.98
CA SER A 264 3.50 43.04 15.22
C SER A 264 3.43 43.98 16.41
N SER A 265 2.56 44.98 16.34
CA SER A 265 2.27 45.90 17.44
C SER A 265 0.77 46.14 17.53
N GLY A 266 0.23 46.19 18.73
CA GLY A 266 -1.17 46.51 18.95
C GLY A 266 -1.55 46.65 20.42
N TYR A 267 -2.54 47.50 20.67
CA TYR A 267 -3.10 47.77 21.99
C TYR A 267 -4.63 47.59 21.99
N GLY A 268 -5.21 47.32 23.16
CA GLY A 268 -6.67 47.21 23.32
C GLY A 268 -7.08 46.44 24.57
N TYR A 269 -8.38 46.10 24.68
CA TYR A 269 -8.91 45.38 25.84
C TYR A 269 -9.14 43.88 25.54
N SER A 270 -8.48 42.99 26.29
CA SER A 270 -8.68 41.55 26.16
C SER A 270 -9.90 41.08 26.94
N ARG A 271 -11.04 40.88 26.26
CA ARG A 271 -12.26 40.32 26.89
C ARG A 271 -12.03 38.98 27.58
N LYS A 272 -11.15 38.14 27.02
CA LYS A 272 -10.80 36.81 27.58
C LYS A 272 -9.96 36.91 28.87
N LYS A 273 -9.06 37.90 28.97
CA LYS A 273 -8.18 38.09 30.14
C LYS A 273 -8.67 39.17 31.11
N GLY A 274 -9.76 39.86 30.77
CA GLY A 274 -10.37 40.93 31.57
C GLY A 274 -9.46 42.14 31.80
N ARG A 275 -8.49 42.41 30.90
CA ARG A 275 -7.50 43.48 31.09
C ARG A 275 -7.06 44.10 29.76
N ASP A 276 -6.60 45.35 29.84
CA ASP A 276 -5.90 45.99 28.73
C ASP A 276 -4.62 45.23 28.38
N PHE A 277 -4.27 45.23 27.11
CA PHE A 277 -3.00 44.79 26.59
C PHE A 277 -2.41 45.87 25.72
N ASP A 278 -1.10 45.98 25.78
CA ASP A 278 -0.29 46.74 24.86
C ASP A 278 0.92 45.87 24.55
N CYS A 279 1.13 45.55 23.27
CA CYS A 279 2.03 44.47 22.89
C CYS A 279 2.71 44.74 21.55
N SER A 280 4.03 44.97 21.63
CA SER A 280 4.92 45.15 20.49
C SER A 280 5.96 44.02 20.49
N LEU A 281 5.88 43.13 19.49
CA LEU A 281 6.68 41.89 19.39
C LEU A 281 7.37 41.77 18.02
N LEU A 282 8.67 41.48 18.04
CA LEU A 282 9.46 41.00 16.91
C LEU A 282 9.37 39.47 16.84
N MET A 283 9.25 38.92 15.63
CA MET A 283 9.34 37.49 15.36
C MET A 283 10.76 37.16 14.88
N CYS A 284 11.50 36.40 15.66
CA CYS A 284 12.92 36.12 15.44
C CYS A 284 13.15 34.62 15.20
N GLY A 285 13.97 34.27 14.22
CA GLY A 285 14.41 32.90 13.98
C GLY A 285 15.54 32.52 14.93
N LYS A 286 15.31 31.53 15.78
CA LYS A 286 16.32 30.90 16.65
C LYS A 286 16.68 29.53 16.09
N LEU A 287 17.96 29.24 15.91
CA LEU A 287 18.40 27.93 15.42
C LEU A 287 17.83 26.80 16.29
N ILE A 288 17.24 25.79 15.65
CA ILE A 288 16.74 24.59 16.35
C ILE A 288 17.96 23.84 16.90
N GLN A 289 18.09 23.86 18.23
CA GLN A 289 19.23 23.30 18.93
C GLN A 289 19.28 21.78 18.76
N GLY A 290 20.46 21.27 18.38
CA GLY A 290 20.67 19.87 18.02
C GLY A 290 21.33 19.01 19.09
N TYR A 291 21.11 19.27 20.37
CA TYR A 291 21.73 18.45 21.43
C TYR A 291 20.86 17.26 21.80
N SER A 292 21.48 16.09 21.88
CA SER A 292 20.93 14.93 22.58
C SER A 292 21.05 15.13 24.08
N SER A 293 20.15 14.53 24.87
CA SER A 293 20.25 14.49 26.33
C SER A 293 20.47 13.06 26.80
N THR A 294 20.69 12.86 28.11
CA THR A 294 20.71 11.51 28.71
C THR A 294 19.40 10.75 28.51
N ASN A 295 18.30 11.45 28.21
CA ASN A 295 16.96 10.88 28.08
C ASN A 295 16.49 10.71 26.63
N TYR A 296 17.22 11.23 25.62
CA TYR A 296 16.88 11.02 24.20
C TYR A 296 18.03 11.35 23.25
N ASN A 297 18.07 10.65 22.11
CA ASN A 297 19.00 10.91 21.01
C ASN A 297 18.29 11.60 19.84
N LEU A 298 18.86 12.70 19.38
CA LEU A 298 18.34 13.47 18.27
C LEU A 298 18.78 12.84 16.93
N ARG A 299 17.84 12.55 16.03
CA ARG A 299 18.10 11.90 14.73
C ARG A 299 18.46 12.89 13.61
N GLY A 300 18.14 14.17 13.79
CA GLY A 300 18.45 15.26 12.87
C GLY A 300 17.78 16.56 13.32
N ASN A 301 18.42 17.69 13.04
CA ASN A 301 17.89 19.05 13.24
C ASN A 301 18.25 19.94 12.05
N GLY A 302 17.42 20.94 11.78
CA GLY A 302 17.67 21.97 10.80
C GLY A 302 16.61 23.06 10.88
N GLY A 303 16.92 24.26 10.40
CA GLY A 303 15.99 25.39 10.40
C GLY A 303 15.94 26.16 11.73
N TYR A 304 14.88 26.96 11.88
CA TYR A 304 14.71 27.92 12.96
C TYR A 304 13.36 27.73 13.67
N ASP A 305 13.36 27.81 15.00
CA ASP A 305 12.17 28.03 15.83
C ASP A 305 11.85 29.53 15.90
N ILE A 306 10.58 29.88 16.15
CA ILE A 306 10.13 31.28 16.22
C ILE A 306 10.12 31.74 17.67
N GLU A 307 11.03 32.65 18.00
CA GLU A 307 11.08 33.35 19.28
C GLU A 307 10.44 34.73 19.16
N LYS A 308 9.73 35.16 20.20
CA LYS A 308 9.07 36.48 20.25
C LYS A 308 9.82 37.40 21.20
N VAL A 309 10.27 38.54 20.70
CA VAL A 309 11.05 39.51 21.47
C VAL A 309 10.29 40.83 21.55
N SER A 310 10.12 41.39 22.75
CA SER A 310 9.47 42.69 22.89
C SER A 310 10.35 43.83 22.38
N PHE A 311 9.75 44.84 21.75
CA PHE A 311 10.47 46.00 21.22
C PHE A 311 9.78 47.31 21.62
N ASP A 312 10.54 48.40 21.56
CA ASP A 312 10.04 49.74 21.80
C ASP A 312 9.33 50.29 20.56
N GLU A 313 8.10 50.79 20.73
CA GLU A 313 7.24 51.29 19.64
C GLU A 313 7.86 52.41 18.80
N SER A 314 8.84 53.14 19.32
CA SER A 314 9.63 54.09 18.53
C SER A 314 10.33 53.46 17.32
N LEU A 315 10.46 52.13 17.28
CA LEU A 315 11.01 51.39 16.15
C LEU A 315 10.00 51.10 15.04
N ILE A 316 8.69 51.30 15.24
CA ILE A 316 7.66 51.00 14.23
C ILE A 316 7.98 51.65 12.87
N PRO A 317 8.29 52.97 12.78
CA PRO A 317 8.57 53.60 11.49
C PRO A 317 9.79 53.00 10.76
N LYS A 318 10.80 52.55 11.52
CA LYS A 318 11.98 51.88 10.98
C LYS A 318 11.60 50.49 10.48
N LEU A 319 10.88 49.71 11.28
CA LEU A 319 10.41 48.37 10.95
C LEU A 319 9.47 48.35 9.73
N ASP A 320 8.57 49.34 9.59
CA ASP A 320 7.69 49.50 8.42
C ASP A 320 8.47 49.71 7.11
N SER A 321 9.68 50.27 7.19
CA SER A 321 10.54 50.50 6.03
C SER A 321 11.49 49.35 5.70
N MET A 322 11.57 48.32 6.56
CA MET A 322 12.49 47.20 6.41
C MET A 322 11.90 46.10 5.53
N THR A 323 12.78 45.36 4.86
CA THR A 323 12.42 44.13 4.13
C THR A 323 12.75 42.90 4.99
N PHE A 324 11.78 42.03 5.19
CA PHE A 324 11.94 40.78 5.94
C PHE A 324 11.97 39.56 4.99
N PRO A 325 12.67 38.45 5.35
CA PRO A 325 13.54 38.32 6.51
C PRO A 325 14.90 39.00 6.30
N CYS A 326 15.48 39.52 7.38
CA CYS A 326 16.81 40.16 7.38
C CYS A 326 17.63 39.74 8.61
N VAL A 327 18.95 39.80 8.48
CA VAL A 327 19.88 39.58 9.59
C VAL A 327 20.17 40.93 10.24
N VAL A 328 20.01 41.02 11.56
CA VAL A 328 20.16 42.27 12.32
C VAL A 328 20.80 42.02 13.68
N GLU A 329 21.35 43.06 14.29
CA GLU A 329 21.76 43.10 15.69
C GLU A 329 20.77 43.93 16.50
N PHE A 330 20.46 43.46 17.70
CA PHE A 330 19.58 44.17 18.63
C PHE A 330 20.37 44.88 19.71
N GLU A 331 20.03 46.14 19.94
CA GLU A 331 20.38 46.82 21.18
C GLU A 331 19.16 46.81 22.09
N PHE A 332 19.38 46.54 23.36
CA PHE A 332 18.31 46.44 24.35
C PHE A 332 18.38 47.59 25.34
N LYS A 333 17.21 48.01 25.82
CA LYS A 333 17.10 48.89 26.98
C LYS A 333 16.09 48.31 27.98
N MET A 334 16.20 48.79 29.22
CA MET A 334 15.23 48.46 30.27
C MET A 334 14.09 49.48 30.24
N VAL A 335 12.86 49.00 30.13
CA VAL A 335 11.64 49.81 30.20
C VAL A 335 10.74 49.27 31.30
N THR A 336 9.99 50.15 31.96
CA THR A 336 9.00 49.75 32.96
C THR A 336 7.65 49.53 32.28
N VAL A 337 7.22 48.27 32.17
CA VAL A 337 5.94 47.87 31.58
C VAL A 337 5.06 47.32 32.70
N TYR A 338 3.89 47.93 32.92
CA TYR A 338 2.98 47.60 34.03
C TYR A 338 3.68 47.50 35.41
N GLY A 339 4.61 48.43 35.68
CA GLY A 339 5.34 48.49 36.96
C GLY A 339 6.44 47.45 37.13
N ARG A 340 6.77 46.67 36.09
CA ARG A 340 7.88 45.71 36.12
C ARG A 340 8.96 46.10 35.12
N PRO A 341 10.26 45.97 35.46
CA PRO A 341 11.33 46.15 34.50
C PRO A 341 11.28 45.03 33.46
N GLN A 342 11.30 45.40 32.18
CA GLN A 342 11.33 44.50 31.05
C GLN A 342 12.42 44.96 30.08
N MET A 343 13.21 44.02 29.58
CA MET A 343 14.13 44.28 28.48
C MET A 343 13.36 44.29 27.17
N VAL A 344 13.54 45.35 26.39
CA VAL A 344 12.95 45.49 25.05
C VAL A 344 14.03 45.91 24.07
N VAL A 345 13.88 45.52 22.81
CA VAL A 345 14.73 46.00 21.71
C VAL A 345 14.47 47.49 21.52
N SER A 346 15.52 48.30 21.66
CA SER A 346 15.47 49.75 21.51
C SER A 346 16.09 50.26 20.22
N ASN A 347 16.86 49.42 19.54
CA ASN A 347 17.45 49.72 18.24
C ASN A 347 17.73 48.42 17.48
N ILE A 348 17.75 48.52 16.16
CA ILE A 348 17.99 47.43 15.22
C ILE A 348 19.10 47.88 14.27
N VAL A 349 20.25 47.23 14.27
CA VAL A 349 21.36 47.53 13.36
C VAL A 349 21.38 46.44 12.28
N GLN A 350 21.45 46.84 11.01
CA GLN A 350 21.49 45.90 9.87
C GLN A 350 22.91 45.73 9.35
#